data_AF-F1L4F0-F1
#
_entry.id   AF-F1L4F0-F1
#
_cell.length_a   1.000
_cell.length_b   1.000
_cell.length_c   1.000
_cell.angle_alpha   90.00
_cell.angle_beta   90.00
_cell.angle_gamma   90.00
#
_symmetry.space_group_name_H-M   'P 1'
#
loop_
_entity.id
_entity.type
_entity.pdbx_description
1 polymer ?
#
loop_
_entity_poly.entity_id
_entity_poly.type
_entity_poly.pdbx_seq_one_letter_code
_entity_poly.pdbx_strand_id
1 'polypeptide(L)'
;MLTISECSPLSITMVIHLSNGDDPYIDTNTVGCHYTPSTSMIKWHVSERFLRSMLVILRHDHSAISRFYSRLSKDYASNSGKIFFLRIRFDEPLLKDIDYFWDQRICSIVYRSVQLECRLWILSTLGGGFSAMGDYYSHFAEKAGRISLQQLRLAFDIGDPILIARCKLYIALFLTQKYRFNKAAVIVKEQYRLGKELKDEFLLNCCEGVWTKIKSTRRKRHQLMKDAAENGYIICNK
;
A
#
# COMPACT_ATOMS: atom_id res chain seq x y z
N MET A 1 -16.59 2.36 -39.82
CA MET A 1 -15.62 2.16 -40.93
C MET A 1 -14.57 3.25 -40.79
N LEU A 2 -13.49 2.97 -40.06
CA LEU A 2 -12.37 3.91 -39.89
C LEU A 2 -11.29 3.49 -40.87
N THR A 3 -11.19 4.22 -41.98
CA THR A 3 -10.06 4.18 -42.91
C THR A 3 -8.86 4.80 -42.21
N ILE A 4 -7.98 3.95 -41.70
CA ILE A 4 -6.67 4.37 -41.20
C ILE A 4 -5.84 4.64 -42.45
N SER A 5 -5.68 5.93 -42.75
CA SER A 5 -4.76 6.46 -43.76
C SER A 5 -3.36 5.96 -43.46
N GLU A 6 -2.66 5.54 -44.52
CA GLU A 6 -1.25 5.12 -44.54
C GLU A 6 -0.39 6.03 -43.66
N CYS A 7 -0.06 5.55 -42.47
CA CYS A 7 0.88 6.19 -41.56
C CYS A 7 1.80 5.07 -41.12
N SER A 8 3.10 5.24 -41.40
CA SER A 8 4.31 4.52 -40.97
C SER A 8 4.15 3.10 -40.39
N PRO A 9 5.02 2.13 -40.74
CA PRO A 9 4.89 0.79 -40.21
C PRO A 9 5.03 0.83 -38.68
N LEU A 10 3.91 0.80 -37.96
CA LEU A 10 3.84 0.61 -36.52
C LEU A 10 4.69 -0.63 -36.22
N SER A 11 5.87 -0.40 -35.65
CA SER A 11 6.67 -1.50 -35.15
C SER A 11 5.91 -2.09 -33.97
N ILE A 12 5.44 -3.32 -34.13
CA ILE A 12 4.77 -4.05 -33.07
C ILE A 12 5.77 -5.08 -32.56
N THR A 13 6.12 -4.94 -31.30
CA THR A 13 6.97 -5.89 -30.61
C THR A 13 6.09 -6.89 -29.87
N MET A 14 6.11 -8.14 -30.31
CA MET A 14 5.47 -9.25 -29.61
C MET A 14 6.51 -9.97 -28.74
N VAL A 15 6.23 -10.11 -27.45
CA VAL A 15 7.13 -10.76 -26.49
C VAL A 15 6.40 -11.94 -25.84
N ILE A 16 7.00 -13.12 -25.89
CA ILE A 16 6.55 -14.27 -25.13
C ILE A 16 7.43 -14.46 -23.91
N HIS A 17 6.78 -14.55 -22.75
CA HIS A 17 7.39 -14.93 -21.48
C HIS A 17 6.98 -16.36 -21.12
N LEU A 18 7.95 -17.21 -20.81
CA LEU A 18 7.72 -18.55 -20.28
C LEU A 18 7.80 -18.51 -18.75
N SER A 19 6.72 -18.84 -18.06
CA SER A 19 6.69 -18.94 -16.59
C SER A 19 6.51 -20.39 -16.14
N ASN A 20 7.25 -20.78 -15.09
CA ASN A 20 7.15 -22.09 -14.46
C ASN A 20 6.07 -22.04 -13.37
N GLY A 21 4.79 -22.06 -13.73
CA GLY A 21 3.65 -22.46 -12.85
C GLY A 21 3.34 -21.71 -11.55
N ASP A 22 4.30 -21.01 -10.92
CA ASP A 22 4.21 -20.55 -9.53
C ASP A 22 4.08 -19.02 -9.39
N ASP A 23 4.01 -18.28 -10.50
CA ASP A 23 3.95 -16.81 -10.43
C ASP A 23 2.72 -16.25 -11.18
N PRO A 24 1.56 -16.13 -10.52
CA PRO A 24 0.37 -15.49 -11.08
C PRO A 24 0.49 -13.96 -11.11
N TYR A 25 1.56 -13.38 -10.54
CA TYR A 25 1.86 -11.96 -10.64
C TYR A 25 2.96 -11.73 -11.66
N ILE A 26 2.59 -11.68 -12.95
CA ILE A 26 3.39 -10.86 -13.87
C ILE A 26 3.22 -9.43 -13.41
N ASP A 27 4.23 -8.99 -12.67
CA ASP A 27 4.41 -7.63 -12.23
C ASP A 27 4.26 -6.70 -13.45
N THR A 28 3.11 -6.04 -13.53
CA THR A 28 2.86 -4.99 -14.52
C THR A 28 3.59 -3.70 -14.15
N ASN A 29 4.23 -3.64 -12.98
CA ASN A 29 4.82 -2.43 -12.41
C ASN A 29 6.18 -2.68 -11.74
N THR A 30 7.22 -2.96 -12.51
CA THR A 30 8.61 -2.86 -12.02
C THR A 30 9.42 -1.89 -12.88
N VAL A 31 9.18 -0.59 -12.66
CA VAL A 31 10.22 0.43 -12.83
C VAL A 31 10.90 0.57 -11.47
N GLY A 32 11.93 -0.24 -11.24
CA GLY A 32 12.76 -0.15 -10.05
C GLY A 32 13.01 -1.50 -9.39
N CYS A 33 14.28 -1.75 -9.10
CA CYS A 33 14.86 -2.89 -8.40
C CYS A 33 15.21 -4.10 -9.30
N HIS A 34 16.51 -4.37 -9.34
CA HIS A 34 17.13 -5.54 -9.96
C HIS A 34 16.46 -6.83 -9.48
N TYR A 35 15.59 -7.38 -10.31
CA TYR A 35 15.28 -8.80 -10.33
C TYR A 35 15.38 -9.26 -11.78
N THR A 36 16.37 -10.09 -12.08
CA THR A 36 16.45 -10.83 -13.33
C THR A 36 15.73 -12.16 -13.13
N PRO A 37 14.48 -12.32 -13.57
CA PRO A 37 13.97 -13.66 -13.77
C PRO A 37 14.59 -14.15 -15.08
N SER A 38 15.44 -15.16 -14.98
CA SER A 38 15.95 -15.96 -16.09
C SER A 38 14.81 -16.69 -16.80
N THR A 39 13.96 -15.93 -17.47
CA THR A 39 12.85 -16.41 -18.30
C THR A 39 13.28 -16.24 -19.74
N SER A 40 13.28 -17.35 -20.48
CA SER A 40 13.55 -17.33 -21.92
C SER A 40 12.56 -16.38 -22.57
N MET A 41 13.04 -15.24 -23.05
CA MET A 41 12.22 -14.19 -23.65
C MET A 41 12.37 -14.29 -25.16
N ILE A 42 11.27 -14.54 -25.87
CA ILE A 42 11.27 -14.54 -27.33
C ILE A 42 10.61 -13.25 -27.79
N LYS A 43 11.36 -12.44 -28.53
CA LYS A 43 10.91 -11.16 -29.05
C LYS A 43 10.81 -11.24 -30.58
N TRP A 44 9.65 -10.90 -31.12
CA TRP A 44 9.43 -10.75 -32.55
C TRP A 44 8.95 -9.36 -32.89
N HIS A 45 9.49 -8.79 -33.96
CA HIS A 45 8.89 -7.64 -34.62
C HIS A 45 7.87 -8.16 -35.63
N VAL A 46 6.62 -7.75 -35.47
CA VAL A 46 5.51 -8.20 -36.32
C VAL A 46 4.87 -7.01 -37.02
N SER A 47 4.35 -7.23 -38.23
CA SER A 47 3.58 -6.22 -38.94
C SER A 47 2.17 -6.11 -38.38
N GLU A 48 1.54 -4.95 -38.56
CA GLU A 48 0.15 -4.72 -38.15
C GLU A 48 -0.82 -5.73 -38.79
N ARG A 49 -0.61 -6.06 -40.08
CA ARG A 49 -1.42 -7.04 -40.80
C ARG A 49 -1.32 -8.42 -40.15
N PHE A 50 -0.11 -8.85 -39.80
CA PHE A 50 0.11 -10.13 -39.12
C PHE A 50 -0.59 -10.15 -37.75
N LEU A 51 -0.44 -9.10 -36.95
CA LEU A 51 -1.10 -9.00 -35.65
C LEU A 51 -2.62 -9.10 -35.79
N ARG A 52 -3.22 -8.33 -36.70
CA ARG A 52 -4.66 -8.33 -36.94
C ARG A 52 -5.16 -9.71 -37.36
N SER A 53 -4.50 -10.35 -38.33
CA SER A 53 -4.86 -11.70 -38.77
C SER A 53 -4.73 -12.71 -37.63
N MET A 54 -3.65 -12.64 -36.84
CA MET A 54 -3.45 -13.50 -35.68
C MET A 54 -4.58 -13.31 -34.65
N LEU A 55 -4.92 -12.08 -34.28
CA LEU A 55 -5.98 -11.80 -33.31
C LEU A 55 -7.35 -12.28 -33.79
N VAL A 56 -7.66 -12.12 -35.07
CA VAL A 56 -8.90 -12.65 -35.67
C VAL A 56 -8.92 -14.18 -35.60
N ILE A 57 -7.83 -14.84 -35.95
CA ILE A 57 -7.72 -16.31 -35.88
C ILE A 57 -7.83 -16.80 -34.43
N LEU A 58 -7.13 -16.17 -33.48
CA LEU A 58 -7.20 -16.53 -32.07
C LEU A 58 -8.61 -16.30 -31.48
N ARG A 59 -9.34 -15.29 -31.96
CA ARG A 59 -10.71 -14.98 -31.50
C ARG A 59 -11.74 -15.97 -32.03
N HIS A 60 -11.59 -16.44 -33.26
CA HIS A 60 -12.62 -17.25 -33.94
C HIS A 60 -12.31 -18.76 -33.98
N ASP A 61 -11.04 -19.16 -33.87
CA ASP A 61 -10.64 -20.57 -33.93
C ASP A 61 -9.89 -20.99 -32.66
N HIS A 62 -10.62 -21.56 -31.70
CA HIS A 62 -10.05 -22.14 -30.49
C HIS A 62 -9.06 -23.29 -30.77
N SER A 63 -9.20 -23.99 -31.90
CA SER A 63 -8.25 -25.04 -32.30
C SER A 63 -6.92 -24.46 -32.77
N ALA A 64 -6.91 -23.23 -33.31
CA ALA A 64 -5.69 -22.50 -33.65
C ALA A 64 -4.88 -22.16 -32.40
N ILE A 65 -5.54 -21.78 -31.28
CA ILE A 65 -4.88 -21.54 -29.99
C ILE A 65 -4.15 -22.81 -29.52
N SER A 66 -4.84 -23.95 -29.53
CA SER A 66 -4.26 -25.24 -29.10
C SER A 66 -3.08 -25.68 -29.99
N ARG A 67 -3.20 -25.51 -31.32
CA ARG A 67 -2.10 -25.77 -32.27
C ARG A 67 -0.91 -24.84 -32.05
N PHE A 68 -1.17 -23.56 -31.81
CA PHE A 68 -0.15 -22.56 -31.53
C PHE A 68 0.59 -22.87 -30.23
N TYR A 69 -0.15 -23.18 -29.16
CA TYR A 69 0.42 -23.62 -27.89
C TYR A 69 1.23 -24.91 -28.04
N SER A 70 0.73 -25.90 -28.78
CA SER A 70 1.44 -27.17 -29.03
C SER A 70 2.77 -26.93 -29.76
N ARG A 71 2.81 -26.03 -30.75
CA ARG A 71 4.04 -25.65 -31.46
C ARG A 71 5.02 -24.93 -30.54
N LEU A 72 4.55 -23.92 -29.79
CA LEU A 72 5.40 -23.20 -28.84
C LEU A 72 5.97 -24.11 -27.74
N SER A 73 5.17 -25.05 -27.26
CA SER A 73 5.59 -26.04 -26.28
C SER A 73 6.69 -26.95 -26.86
N LYS A 74 6.50 -27.46 -28.09
CA LYS A 74 7.53 -28.28 -28.77
C LYS A 74 8.83 -27.53 -29.00
N ASP A 75 8.76 -26.27 -29.45
CA ASP A 75 9.94 -25.50 -29.86
C ASP A 75 10.69 -24.90 -28.67
N TYR A 76 10.00 -24.58 -27.56
CA TYR A 76 10.56 -23.77 -26.47
C TYR A 76 10.38 -24.34 -25.05
N ALA A 77 9.54 -25.36 -24.85
CA ALA A 77 9.27 -25.93 -23.53
C ALA A 77 9.11 -27.45 -23.56
N SER A 78 10.23 -28.18 -23.44
CA SER A 78 10.21 -29.65 -23.41
C SER A 78 9.48 -30.28 -22.19
N ASN A 79 9.03 -29.48 -21.21
CA ASN A 79 8.31 -29.95 -20.01
C ASN A 79 6.90 -29.35 -19.92
N SER A 80 5.91 -30.22 -19.69
CA SER A 80 4.46 -30.04 -19.82
C SER A 80 3.76 -29.13 -18.80
N GLY A 81 4.49 -28.25 -18.10
CA GLY A 81 3.95 -27.44 -16.99
C GLY A 81 4.17 -25.93 -17.10
N LYS A 82 4.69 -25.41 -18.22
CA LYS A 82 4.99 -23.97 -18.36
C LYS A 82 3.80 -23.19 -18.93
N ILE A 83 3.47 -22.06 -18.31
CA ILE A 83 2.46 -21.12 -18.80
C ILE A 83 3.15 -20.12 -19.74
N PHE A 84 2.57 -19.93 -20.93
CA PHE A 84 3.04 -18.94 -21.90
C PHE A 84 2.23 -17.66 -21.77
N PHE A 85 2.94 -16.56 -21.52
CA PHE A 85 2.33 -15.23 -21.51
C PHE A 85 2.73 -14.49 -22.77
N LEU A 86 1.73 -14.13 -23.57
CA LEU A 86 1.88 -13.32 -24.75
C LEU A 86 1.67 -11.85 -24.40
N ARG A 87 2.75 -11.06 -24.40
CA ARG A 87 2.70 -9.61 -24.22
C ARG A 87 2.92 -8.92 -25.55
N ILE A 88 1.97 -8.08 -25.96
CA ILE A 88 2.04 -7.31 -27.21
C ILE A 88 2.35 -5.86 -26.84
N ARG A 89 3.47 -5.34 -27.33
CA ARG A 89 3.88 -3.95 -27.17
C ARG A 89 3.79 -3.25 -28.52
N PHE A 90 3.14 -2.11 -28.52
CA PHE A 90 3.12 -1.21 -29.68
C PHE A 90 4.26 -0.21 -29.47
N ASP A 91 5.24 -0.17 -30.37
CA ASP A 91 6.39 0.72 -30.24
C ASP A 91 6.01 2.17 -30.57
N GLU A 92 4.88 2.38 -31.25
CA GLU A 92 4.25 3.68 -31.47
C GLU A 92 2.88 3.76 -30.75
N PRO A 93 2.50 4.95 -30.23
CA PRO A 93 1.23 5.15 -29.55
C PRO A 93 0.06 4.91 -30.50
N LEU A 94 -0.91 4.09 -30.07
CA LEU A 94 -2.14 3.78 -30.82
C LEU A 94 -2.99 5.03 -31.09
N LEU A 95 -2.86 6.05 -30.23
CA LEU A 95 -3.53 7.34 -30.33
C LEU A 95 -2.47 8.43 -30.14
N LYS A 96 -2.18 9.20 -31.20
CA LYS A 96 -1.17 10.27 -31.16
C LYS A 96 -1.54 11.43 -30.22
N ASP A 97 -2.82 11.54 -29.86
CA ASP A 97 -3.36 12.64 -29.06
C ASP A 97 -3.30 12.38 -27.54
N ILE A 98 -2.94 11.16 -27.10
CA ILE A 98 -2.81 10.83 -25.67
C ILE A 98 -1.38 11.13 -25.22
N ASP A 99 -1.26 11.92 -24.15
CA ASP A 99 0.02 12.19 -23.51
C ASP A 99 0.40 11.04 -22.56
N TYR A 100 1.07 10.02 -23.10
CA TYR A 100 1.51 8.86 -22.34
C TYR A 100 2.56 9.20 -21.27
N PHE A 101 3.32 10.29 -21.42
CA PHE A 101 4.31 10.69 -20.41
C PHE A 101 3.61 11.24 -19.17
N TRP A 102 2.59 12.06 -19.34
CA TRP A 102 1.77 12.53 -18.24
C TRP A 102 0.90 11.42 -17.64
N ASP A 103 0.37 10.52 -18.45
CA ASP A 103 -0.33 9.32 -17.95
C ASP A 103 0.56 8.52 -17.01
N GLN A 104 1.80 8.21 -17.42
CA GLN A 104 2.73 7.46 -16.58
C GLN A 104 3.08 8.21 -15.28
N ARG A 105 3.28 9.54 -15.35
CA ARG A 105 3.56 10.37 -14.18
C ARG A 105 2.39 10.37 -13.20
N ILE A 106 1.17 10.61 -13.70
CA ILE A 106 -0.05 10.61 -12.88
C ILE A 106 -0.26 9.23 -12.27
N CYS A 107 -0.13 8.15 -13.07
CA CYS A 107 -0.22 6.78 -12.58
C CYS A 107 0.78 6.51 -11.45
N SER A 108 2.02 6.98 -11.58
CA SER A 108 3.04 6.80 -10.53
C SER A 108 2.70 7.53 -9.22
N ILE A 109 2.12 8.73 -9.31
CA ILE A 109 1.69 9.52 -8.15
C ILE A 109 0.50 8.83 -7.48
N VAL A 110 -0.52 8.46 -8.26
CA VAL A 110 -1.72 7.77 -7.76
C VAL A 110 -1.33 6.46 -7.08
N TYR A 111 -0.48 5.66 -7.73
CA TYR A 111 -0.01 4.40 -7.17
C TYR A 111 0.71 4.59 -5.84
N ARG A 112 1.61 5.58 -5.77
CA ARG A 112 2.30 5.93 -4.51
C ARG A 112 1.32 6.36 -3.43
N SER A 113 0.33 7.19 -3.74
CA SER A 113 -0.69 7.63 -2.78
C SER A 113 -1.50 6.46 -2.23
N VAL A 114 -1.97 5.57 -3.11
CA VAL A 114 -2.71 4.36 -2.71
C VAL A 114 -1.86 3.47 -1.80
N GLN A 115 -0.58 3.27 -2.12
CA GLN A 115 0.32 2.48 -1.27
C GLN A 115 0.50 3.09 0.13
N LEU A 116 0.61 4.43 0.23
CA LEU A 116 0.73 5.12 1.51
C LEU A 116 -0.56 4.97 2.34
N GLU A 117 -1.72 5.15 1.72
CA GLU A 117 -3.03 4.98 2.38
C GLU A 117 -3.26 3.54 2.85
N CYS A 118 -2.98 2.55 2.00
CA CYS A 118 -3.11 1.14 2.38
C CYS A 118 -2.23 0.78 3.59
N ARG A 119 -0.97 1.26 3.61
CA ARG A 119 -0.09 1.07 4.77
C ARG A 119 -0.66 1.72 6.02
N LEU A 120 -1.19 2.93 5.89
CA LEU A 120 -1.79 3.65 7.01
C LEU A 120 -3.02 2.90 7.58
N TRP A 121 -3.88 2.34 6.72
CA TRP A 121 -5.05 1.55 7.13
C TRP A 121 -4.64 0.30 7.92
N ILE A 122 -3.65 -0.45 7.41
CA ILE A 122 -3.13 -1.64 8.10
C ILE A 122 -2.57 -1.24 9.47
N LEU A 123 -1.75 -0.20 9.52
CA LEU A 123 -1.18 0.29 10.78
C LEU A 123 -2.24 0.82 11.75
N SER A 124 -3.33 1.41 11.25
CA SER A 124 -4.42 1.91 12.09
C SER A 124 -5.18 0.77 12.76
N THR A 125 -5.48 -0.29 12.02
CA THR A 125 -6.14 -1.48 12.56
C THR A 125 -5.24 -2.18 13.59
N LEU A 126 -3.97 -2.40 13.23
CA LEU A 126 -3.02 -3.05 14.12
C LEU A 126 -2.71 -2.21 15.37
N GLY A 127 -2.53 -0.90 15.18
CA GLY A 127 -2.28 0.08 16.24
C GLY A 127 -3.45 0.18 17.22
N GLY A 128 -4.69 0.19 16.71
CA GLY A 128 -5.89 0.14 17.54
C GLY A 128 -5.95 -1.13 18.41
N GLY A 129 -5.68 -2.29 17.81
CA GLY A 129 -5.64 -3.57 18.54
C GLY A 129 -4.57 -3.61 19.63
N PHE A 130 -3.33 -3.20 19.31
CA PHE A 130 -2.26 -3.13 20.31
C PHE A 130 -2.52 -2.07 21.37
N SER A 131 -3.13 -0.93 21.00
CA SER A 131 -3.51 0.10 21.96
C SER A 131 -4.57 -0.44 22.92
N ALA A 132 -5.58 -1.17 22.46
CA ALA A 132 -6.58 -1.76 23.35
C ALA A 132 -5.94 -2.74 24.36
N MET A 133 -5.03 -3.60 23.89
CA MET A 133 -4.27 -4.50 24.75
C MET A 133 -3.27 -3.78 25.68
N GLY A 134 -2.80 -2.59 25.26
CA GLY A 134 -1.87 -1.75 26.00
C GLY A 134 -2.42 -1.21 27.32
N ASP A 135 -3.75 -1.18 27.48
CA ASP A 135 -4.38 -0.84 28.75
C ASP A 135 -4.13 -1.88 29.85
N TYR A 136 -3.85 -3.13 29.46
CA TYR A 136 -3.63 -4.26 30.35
C TYR A 136 -2.17 -4.66 30.43
N TYR A 137 -1.45 -4.62 29.30
CA TYR A 137 -0.06 -5.07 29.23
C TYR A 137 0.86 -4.01 28.63
N SER A 138 1.84 -3.59 29.44
CA SER A 138 2.80 -2.52 29.11
C SER A 138 3.62 -2.76 27.83
N HIS A 139 3.87 -4.02 27.46
CA HIS A 139 4.62 -4.35 26.24
C HIS A 139 3.80 -4.11 24.96
N PHE A 140 2.46 -4.27 25.01
CA PHE A 140 1.59 -3.93 23.89
C PHE A 140 1.46 -2.42 23.71
N ALA A 141 1.45 -1.65 24.81
CA ALA A 141 1.51 -0.19 24.74
C ALA A 141 2.80 0.27 24.03
N GLU A 142 3.94 -0.37 24.28
CA GLU A 142 5.18 -0.04 23.58
C GLU A 142 5.12 -0.34 22.07
N LYS A 143 4.54 -1.49 21.68
CA LYS A 143 4.30 -1.81 20.26
C LYS A 143 3.38 -0.80 19.61
N ALA A 144 2.28 -0.43 20.27
CA ALA A 144 1.37 0.61 19.81
C ALA A 144 2.10 1.94 19.61
N GLY A 145 2.96 2.34 20.54
CA GLY A 145 3.79 3.54 20.42
C GLY A 145 4.71 3.53 19.19
N ARG A 146 5.35 2.40 18.88
CA ARG A 146 6.19 2.25 17.68
C ARG A 146 5.36 2.35 16.40
N ILE A 147 4.16 1.76 16.38
CA ILE A 147 3.22 1.87 15.26
C ILE A 147 2.78 3.32 15.07
N SER A 148 2.40 4.03 16.14
CA SER A 148 2.00 5.44 16.06
C SER A 148 3.11 6.34 15.49
N LEU A 149 4.38 6.04 15.78
CA LEU A 149 5.52 6.76 15.18
C LEU A 149 5.67 6.47 13.68
N GLN A 150 5.43 5.24 13.24
CA GLN A 150 5.42 4.89 11.82
C GLN A 150 4.26 5.58 11.10
N GLN A 151 3.07 5.58 11.69
CA GLN A 151 1.90 6.30 11.15
C GLN A 151 2.18 7.79 11.02
N LEU A 152 2.84 8.41 12.02
CA LEU A 152 3.21 9.82 11.95
C LEU A 152 4.15 10.12 10.78
N ARG A 153 5.14 9.25 10.52
CA ARG A 153 6.05 9.42 9.37
C ARG A 153 5.28 9.37 8.04
N LEU A 154 4.40 8.38 7.88
CA LEU A 154 3.55 8.27 6.69
C LEU A 154 2.59 9.46 6.55
N ALA A 155 2.05 9.96 7.65
CA ALA A 155 1.18 11.13 7.65
C ALA A 155 1.91 12.39 7.15
N PHE A 156 3.18 12.57 7.51
CA PHE A 156 4.01 13.64 6.96
C PHE A 156 4.27 13.46 5.45
N ASP A 157 4.49 12.23 4.99
CA ASP A 157 4.65 11.95 3.56
C ASP A 157 3.36 12.22 2.75
N ILE A 158 2.20 12.01 3.35
CA ILE A 158 0.88 12.32 2.76
C ILE A 158 0.61 13.83 2.79
N GLY A 159 1.01 14.53 3.86
CA GLY A 159 0.87 15.97 3.99
C GLY A 159 -0.50 16.45 4.51
N ASP A 160 -1.36 15.55 5.01
CA ASP A 160 -2.65 15.93 5.61
C ASP A 160 -2.45 16.37 7.08
N PRO A 161 -2.70 17.67 7.41
CA PRO A 161 -2.52 18.18 8.77
C PRO A 161 -3.44 17.54 9.80
N ILE A 162 -4.66 17.14 9.42
CA ILE A 162 -5.60 16.47 10.33
C ILE A 162 -5.11 15.06 10.64
N LEU A 163 -4.64 14.33 9.63
CA LEU A 163 -4.04 13.01 9.83
C LEU A 163 -2.79 13.07 10.71
N ILE A 164 -1.91 14.05 10.49
CA ILE A 164 -0.72 14.28 11.33
C ILE A 164 -1.12 14.50 12.79
N ALA A 165 -2.13 15.36 13.02
CA ALA A 165 -2.62 15.65 14.36
C ALA A 165 -3.20 14.39 15.05
N ARG A 166 -3.96 13.58 14.31
CA ARG A 166 -4.49 12.29 14.81
C ARG A 166 -3.36 11.33 15.20
N CYS A 167 -2.31 11.23 14.38
CA CYS A 167 -1.17 10.38 14.66
C CYS A 167 -0.41 10.83 15.92
N LYS A 168 -0.28 12.15 16.14
CA LYS A 168 0.24 12.69 17.41
C LYS A 168 -0.66 12.31 18.60
N LEU A 169 -1.98 12.29 18.45
CA LEU A 169 -2.91 11.83 19.50
C LEU A 169 -2.75 10.32 19.81
N TYR A 170 -2.42 9.48 18.82
CA TYR A 170 -2.08 8.07 19.06
C TYR A 170 -0.80 7.91 19.88
N ILE A 171 0.18 8.79 19.70
CA ILE A 171 1.37 8.86 20.56
C ILE A 171 0.98 9.29 21.98
N ALA A 172 0.07 10.25 22.13
CA ALA A 172 -0.42 10.67 23.44
C ALA A 172 -1.15 9.55 24.20
N LEU A 173 -1.92 8.71 23.50
CA LEU A 173 -2.54 7.49 24.05
C LEU A 173 -1.50 6.52 24.59
N PHE A 174 -0.48 6.20 23.80
CA PHE A 174 0.66 5.38 24.25
C PHE A 174 1.34 5.95 25.50
N LEU A 175 1.63 7.26 25.52
CA LEU A 175 2.23 7.93 26.68
C LEU A 175 1.34 7.83 27.91
N THR A 176 0.02 7.90 27.73
CA THR A 176 -0.97 7.74 28.80
C THR A 176 -0.93 6.33 29.39
N GLN A 177 -0.83 5.30 28.55
CA GLN A 177 -0.72 3.91 28.97
C GLN A 177 0.59 3.63 29.70
N LYS A 178 1.66 4.36 29.37
CA LYS A 178 2.93 4.37 30.10
C LYS A 178 2.95 5.34 31.29
N TYR A 179 1.81 5.88 31.69
CA TYR A 179 1.67 6.81 32.82
C TYR A 179 2.47 8.11 32.71
N ARG A 180 2.89 8.48 31.50
CA ARG A 180 3.59 9.74 31.18
C ARG A 180 2.58 10.85 30.90
N PHE A 181 1.70 11.11 31.85
CA PHE A 181 0.52 11.97 31.67
C PHE A 181 0.86 13.41 31.26
N ASN A 182 1.93 14.00 31.79
CA ASN A 182 2.31 15.38 31.48
C ASN A 182 2.68 15.53 30.01
N LYS A 183 3.46 14.58 29.46
CA LYS A 183 3.84 14.58 28.04
C LYS A 183 2.62 14.37 27.14
N ALA A 184 1.74 13.44 27.51
CA ALA A 184 0.49 13.20 26.78
C ALA A 184 -0.40 14.46 26.76
N ALA A 185 -0.55 15.13 27.91
CA ALA A 185 -1.37 16.33 28.05
C ALA A 185 -0.86 17.50 27.19
N VAL A 186 0.46 17.67 27.07
CA VAL A 186 1.05 18.70 26.20
C VAL A 186 0.64 18.47 24.74
N ILE A 187 0.79 17.23 24.25
CA ILE A 187 0.44 16.87 22.88
C ILE A 187 -1.05 17.13 22.62
N VAL A 188 -1.93 16.66 23.51
CA VAL A 188 -3.38 16.85 23.35
C VAL A 188 -3.75 18.33 23.31
N LYS A 189 -3.16 19.17 24.17
CA LYS A 189 -3.42 20.62 24.17
C LYS A 189 -2.96 21.29 22.87
N GLU A 190 -1.81 20.89 22.34
CA GLU A 190 -1.32 21.39 21.04
C GLU A 190 -2.28 21.01 19.92
N GLN A 191 -2.70 19.73 19.84
CA GLN A 191 -3.59 19.27 18.77
C GLN A 191 -5.01 19.84 18.91
N TYR A 192 -5.48 20.08 20.14
CA TYR A 192 -6.77 20.72 20.37
C TYR A 192 -6.80 22.18 19.91
N ARG A 193 -5.70 22.92 20.10
CA ARG A 193 -5.57 24.28 19.55
C ARG A 193 -5.62 24.26 18.03
N LEU A 194 -4.86 23.36 17.41
CA LEU A 194 -4.88 23.16 15.95
C LEU A 194 -6.30 22.80 15.46
N GLY A 195 -7.02 21.92 16.15
CA GLY A 195 -8.40 21.57 15.80
C GLY A 195 -9.36 22.77 15.88
N LYS A 196 -9.14 23.70 16.83
CA LYS A 196 -9.90 24.96 16.89
C LYS A 196 -9.58 25.89 15.73
N GLU A 197 -8.31 26.03 15.38
CA GLU A 197 -7.86 26.86 14.26
C GLU A 197 -8.41 26.35 12.92
N LEU A 198 -8.37 25.03 12.72
CA LEU A 198 -8.89 24.38 11.51
C LEU A 198 -10.42 24.19 11.53
N LYS A 199 -11.08 24.48 12.65
CA LYS A 199 -12.53 24.24 12.88
C LYS A 199 -12.94 22.78 12.58
N ASP A 200 -12.05 21.84 12.87
CA ASP A 200 -12.28 20.42 12.62
C ASP A 200 -12.88 19.75 13.85
N GLU A 201 -14.21 19.55 13.83
CA GLU A 201 -14.95 18.95 14.94
C GLU A 201 -14.47 17.53 15.25
N PHE A 202 -14.06 16.79 14.22
CA PHE A 202 -13.60 15.41 14.37
C PHE A 202 -12.31 15.32 15.20
N LEU A 203 -11.33 16.18 14.93
CA LEU A 203 -10.08 16.28 15.68
C LEU A 203 -10.31 16.75 17.10
N LEU A 204 -11.23 17.70 17.31
CA LEU A 204 -11.64 18.15 18.64
C LEU A 204 -12.23 16.99 19.46
N ASN A 205 -13.13 16.21 18.86
CA ASN A 205 -13.70 15.01 19.48
C ASN A 205 -12.62 13.97 19.82
N CYS A 206 -11.65 13.75 18.93
CA CYS A 206 -10.50 12.89 19.20
C CYS A 206 -9.69 13.39 20.40
N CYS A 207 -9.41 14.69 20.48
CA CYS A 207 -8.68 15.29 21.59
C CYS A 207 -9.40 15.09 22.93
N GLU A 208 -10.72 15.33 22.98
CA GLU A 208 -11.53 15.13 24.17
C GLU A 208 -11.56 13.66 24.62
N GLY A 209 -11.62 12.73 23.67
CA GLY A 209 -11.51 11.30 23.92
C GLY A 209 -10.19 10.94 24.61
N VAL A 210 -9.06 11.40 24.07
CA VAL A 210 -7.73 11.16 24.67
C VAL A 210 -7.61 11.86 26.02
N TRP A 211 -8.13 13.08 26.17
CA TRP A 211 -8.13 13.80 27.45
C TRP A 211 -8.90 13.05 28.54
N THR A 212 -10.05 12.47 28.18
CA THR A 212 -10.85 11.62 29.08
C THR A 212 -10.09 10.36 29.47
N LYS A 213 -9.37 9.74 28.51
CA LYS A 213 -8.48 8.61 28.79
C LYS A 213 -7.38 8.97 29.78
N ILE A 214 -6.71 10.12 29.61
CA ILE A 214 -5.68 10.62 30.54
C ILE A 214 -6.25 10.74 31.96
N LYS A 215 -7.40 11.41 32.11
CA LYS A 215 -8.04 11.62 33.41
C LYS A 215 -8.41 10.30 34.09
N SER A 216 -9.02 9.37 33.36
CA SER A 216 -9.44 8.08 33.91
C SER A 216 -8.25 7.19 34.30
N THR A 217 -7.23 7.07 33.45
CA THR A 217 -6.03 6.28 33.75
C THR A 217 -5.25 6.85 34.93
N ARG A 218 -5.16 8.19 35.05
CA ARG A 218 -4.50 8.84 36.20
C ARG A 218 -5.22 8.56 37.51
N ARG A 219 -6.55 8.60 37.53
CA ARG A 219 -7.35 8.26 38.72
C ARG A 219 -7.17 6.79 39.11
N LYS A 220 -7.23 5.86 38.14
CA LYS A 220 -6.98 4.43 38.37
C LYS A 220 -5.61 4.19 38.98
N ARG A 221 -4.56 4.83 38.45
CA ARG A 221 -3.20 4.71 39.00
C ARG A 221 -3.12 5.23 40.43
N HIS A 222 -3.77 6.37 40.74
CA HIS A 222 -3.79 6.92 42.09
C HIS A 222 -4.47 5.98 43.10
N GLN A 223 -5.59 5.38 42.70
CA GLN A 223 -6.28 4.38 43.54
C GLN A 223 -5.40 3.16 43.78
N LEU A 224 -4.79 2.59 42.73
CA LEU A 224 -3.87 1.46 42.86
C LEU A 224 -2.70 1.75 43.80
N MET A 225 -2.16 2.98 43.77
CA MET A 225 -1.08 3.39 44.66
C MET A 225 -1.54 3.52 46.11
N LYS A 226 -2.77 4.00 46.37
CA LYS A 226 -3.36 4.02 47.70
C LYS A 226 -3.59 2.61 48.24
N ASP A 227 -4.23 1.75 47.45
CA ASP A 227 -4.53 0.37 47.83
C ASP A 227 -3.24 -0.42 48.14
N ALA A 228 -2.16 -0.18 47.38
CA ALA A 228 -0.88 -0.82 47.66
C ALA A 228 -0.20 -0.30 48.93
N ALA A 229 -0.32 1.00 49.22
CA ALA A 229 0.20 1.58 50.46
C ALA A 229 -0.55 1.03 51.69
N GLU A 230 -1.87 0.86 51.59
CA GLU A 230 -2.71 0.29 52.66
C GLU A 230 -2.43 -1.20 52.89
N ASN A 231 -2.11 -1.95 51.83
CA ASN A 231 -1.81 -3.38 51.90
C ASN A 231 -0.32 -3.70 52.08
N GLY A 232 0.56 -2.70 52.25
CA GLY A 232 2.00 -2.89 52.47
C GLY A 232 2.80 -3.42 51.26
N TYR A 233 2.26 -3.32 50.03
CA TYR A 233 2.95 -3.77 48.82
C TYR A 233 3.85 -2.68 48.23
N ILE A 234 5.10 -3.03 47.89
CA ILE A 234 5.99 -2.17 47.10
C ILE A 234 5.63 -2.32 45.62
N ILE A 235 5.03 -1.29 45.02
CA ILE A 235 4.83 -1.26 43.57
C ILE A 235 6.16 -0.91 42.89
N CYS A 236 6.84 -1.91 42.33
CA CYS A 236 7.95 -1.69 41.39
C CYS A 236 7.40 -1.11 40.06
N ASN A 237 7.79 0.12 39.71
CA ASN A 237 7.52 0.67 38.39
C ASN A 237 8.34 -0.10 37.34
N LYS A 238 7.67 -0.85 36.45
CA LYS A 238 8.24 -1.35 35.18
C LYS A 238 8.03 -0.34 34.06
#